data_AF-A0ABD1HBU6-F1
#
_entry.id   AF-A0ABD1HBU6-F1
#
_cell.length_a   1.000
_cell.length_b   1.000
_cell.length_c   1.000
_cell.angle_alpha   90.00
_cell.angle_beta   90.00
_cell.angle_gamma   90.00
#
_symmetry.space_group_name_H-M   'P 1'
#
loop_
_entity.id
_entity.type
_entity.pdbx_description
1 polymer ?
#
loop_
_entity_poly.entity_id
_entity_poly.type
_entity_poly.pdbx_seq_one_letter_code
_entity_poly.pdbx_strand_id
1 'polypeptide(L)'
;MWRQGRNLLRRQFHPHIADLRRAASGASSSPSLSIWRRRKEMGKEGLMVAKELKRLHCHPMRFERFMKTHVSRLLKSDLVAVLAEFQRQNLVSLSLKLYDVVRKEIWYRPDMFFYRDMLMMLARNKKVDEARVVWNDLKGEEVHFDQHTFGDLIRAFLDSGLPDEAMWIYNEMRTSPDRPLSLPYRVILKGLIPYPEMREKVKDDFVDLFPDMFVYDPPEDLFSDEGHSVTDFEED
;
A
#
# COMPACT_ATOMS: atom_id res chain seq x y z
N MET A 1 52.96 23.68 29.95
CA MET A 1 54.03 24.43 29.27
C MET A 1 53.95 24.12 27.78
N TRP A 2 53.78 25.17 26.97
CA TRP A 2 53.36 25.13 25.57
C TRP A 2 54.36 24.46 24.60
N ARG A 3 53.85 23.74 23.60
CA ARG A 3 54.57 23.31 22.40
C ARG A 3 54.04 24.09 21.19
N GLN A 4 54.99 24.58 20.37
CA GLN A 4 55.03 24.67 18.89
C GLN A 4 53.82 25.29 18.15
N GLY A 5 53.97 26.00 17.03
CA GLY A 5 55.08 26.10 16.09
C GLY A 5 54.75 27.12 15.00
N ARG A 6 55.76 27.39 14.18
CA ARG A 6 55.85 28.47 13.19
C ARG A 6 55.02 28.22 11.93
N ASN A 7 54.54 29.33 11.37
CA ASN A 7 54.05 29.52 10.00
C ASN A 7 55.00 28.97 8.93
N LEU A 8 54.44 28.55 7.78
CA LEU A 8 54.76 29.09 6.45
C LEU A 8 53.80 28.57 5.36
N LEU A 9 53.37 29.50 4.52
CA LEU A 9 52.44 29.39 3.39
C LEU A 9 53.02 28.59 2.22
N ARG A 10 52.18 27.80 1.51
CA ARG A 10 51.81 28.03 0.09
C ARG A 10 51.09 26.83 -0.55
N ARG A 11 50.24 27.21 -1.53
CA ARG A 11 49.74 26.48 -2.70
C ARG A 11 48.43 25.69 -2.54
N GLN A 12 47.35 26.40 -2.86
CA GLN A 12 46.15 25.85 -3.50
C GLN A 12 46.54 24.96 -4.69
N PHE A 13 45.98 23.76 -4.73
CA PHE A 13 45.85 22.94 -5.92
C PHE A 13 44.45 22.30 -5.91
N HIS A 14 43.58 22.79 -6.79
CA HIS A 14 42.35 22.12 -7.18
C HIS A 14 42.70 20.92 -8.06
N PRO A 15 42.20 19.70 -7.79
CA PRO A 15 42.19 18.64 -8.78
C PRO A 15 40.99 18.81 -9.73
N HIS A 16 41.35 18.63 -10.98
CA HIS A 16 40.62 18.87 -12.21
C HIS A 16 39.48 17.85 -12.41
N ILE A 17 38.37 18.33 -12.94
CA ILE A 17 37.30 17.55 -13.56
C ILE A 17 37.90 16.85 -14.79
N ALA A 18 38.11 15.54 -14.72
CA ALA A 18 38.24 14.63 -15.86
C ALA A 18 38.41 13.20 -15.33
N ASP A 19 37.31 12.44 -15.23
CA ASP A 19 37.27 10.99 -15.48
C ASP A 19 35.83 10.46 -15.34
N LEU A 20 34.93 11.05 -16.13
CA LEU A 20 33.58 10.52 -16.37
C LEU A 20 33.45 10.23 -17.87
N ARG A 21 33.95 9.07 -18.31
CA ARG A 21 33.50 8.38 -19.54
C ARG A 21 34.22 7.03 -19.69
N ARG A 22 33.56 5.95 -19.25
CA ARG A 22 33.32 4.71 -20.02
C ARG A 22 32.87 3.57 -19.10
N ALA A 23 31.56 3.37 -19.03
CA ALA A 23 30.91 2.05 -19.04
C ALA A 23 29.39 2.26 -19.12
N ALA A 24 28.91 2.81 -20.24
CA ALA A 24 27.49 2.83 -20.58
C ALA A 24 27.29 1.92 -21.78
N SER A 25 27.02 0.64 -21.50
CA SER A 25 26.37 -0.28 -22.44
C SER A 25 25.83 -1.49 -21.68
N GLY A 26 24.80 -1.25 -20.88
CA GLY A 26 23.84 -2.26 -20.46
C GLY A 26 22.49 -1.59 -20.56
N ALA A 27 21.67 -2.01 -21.52
CA ALA A 27 20.35 -1.45 -21.74
C ALA A 27 19.58 -1.43 -20.42
N SER A 28 19.36 -0.24 -19.86
CA SER A 28 18.43 -0.06 -18.74
C SER A 28 17.03 -0.28 -19.30
N SER A 29 16.60 -1.53 -19.39
CA SER A 29 15.19 -1.85 -19.53
C SER A 29 14.49 -1.16 -18.37
N SER A 30 13.75 -0.09 -18.64
CA SER A 30 12.82 0.48 -17.67
C SER A 30 12.01 -0.69 -17.09
N PRO A 31 11.92 -0.85 -15.76
CA PRO A 31 11.11 -1.92 -15.20
C PRO A 31 9.72 -1.81 -15.78
N SER A 32 9.23 -2.86 -16.43
CA SER A 32 7.86 -2.85 -16.93
C SER A 32 6.95 -2.57 -15.73
N LEU A 33 6.20 -1.46 -15.77
CA LEU A 33 5.27 -1.11 -14.70
C LEU A 33 4.38 -2.32 -14.39
N SER A 34 4.28 -2.67 -13.09
CA SER A 34 3.47 -3.80 -12.60
C SER A 34 2.10 -3.81 -13.26
N ILE A 35 1.67 -4.99 -13.70
CA ILE A 35 0.38 -5.16 -14.40
C ILE A 35 -0.82 -4.78 -13.54
N TRP A 36 -0.63 -4.71 -12.22
CA TRP A 36 -1.60 -4.33 -11.21
C TRP A 36 -1.67 -2.81 -11.05
N ARG A 37 -0.61 -2.08 -11.42
CA ARG A 37 -0.57 -0.61 -11.41
C ARG A 37 -1.34 0.02 -12.59
N ARG A 38 -1.59 -0.73 -13.67
CA ARG A 38 -2.22 -0.18 -14.88
C ARG A 38 -3.74 -0.15 -14.73
N ARG A 39 -4.36 1.03 -14.95
CA ARG A 39 -5.80 1.12 -15.16
C ARG A 39 -6.14 0.35 -16.44
N LYS A 40 -6.85 -0.77 -16.31
CA LYS A 40 -7.29 -1.58 -17.45
C LYS A 40 -8.75 -1.31 -17.73
N GLU A 41 -9.04 -0.90 -18.96
CA GLU A 41 -10.40 -0.95 -19.46
C GLU A 41 -10.81 -2.41 -19.60
N MET A 42 -11.98 -2.74 -19.06
CA MET A 42 -12.52 -4.10 -19.07
C MET A 42 -13.16 -4.38 -20.43
N GLY A 43 -12.77 -5.49 -21.07
CA GLY A 43 -13.37 -5.92 -22.33
C GLY A 43 -14.83 -6.35 -22.17
N LYS A 44 -15.52 -6.57 -23.29
CA LYS A 44 -16.93 -7.01 -23.30
C LYS A 44 -17.14 -8.31 -22.52
N GLU A 45 -16.21 -9.26 -22.64
CA GLU A 45 -16.25 -10.52 -21.91
C GLU A 45 -16.09 -10.31 -20.40
N GLY A 46 -15.13 -9.47 -19.99
CA GLY A 46 -14.98 -9.09 -18.57
C GLY A 46 -16.24 -8.44 -18.02
N LEU A 47 -16.86 -7.51 -18.75
CA LEU A 47 -18.12 -6.87 -18.36
C LEU A 47 -19.26 -7.89 -18.20
N MET A 48 -19.38 -8.82 -19.13
CA MET A 48 -20.40 -9.88 -19.11
C MET A 48 -20.20 -10.80 -17.90
N VAL A 49 -18.97 -11.26 -17.67
CA VAL A 49 -18.61 -12.07 -16.50
C VAL A 49 -18.88 -11.31 -15.19
N ALA A 50 -18.47 -10.05 -15.09
CA ALA A 50 -18.67 -9.24 -13.90
C ALA A 50 -20.16 -9.09 -13.56
N LYS A 51 -20.99 -8.81 -14.56
CA LYS A 51 -22.44 -8.70 -14.41
C LYS A 51 -23.06 -10.02 -13.97
N GLU A 52 -22.65 -11.12 -14.61
CA GLU A 52 -23.24 -12.43 -14.37
C GLU A 52 -22.85 -13.02 -13.02
N LEU A 53 -21.60 -12.84 -12.57
CA LEU A 53 -21.17 -13.24 -11.23
C LEU A 53 -21.95 -12.51 -10.14
N LYS A 54 -22.24 -11.22 -10.32
CA LYS A 54 -23.14 -10.46 -9.43
C LYS A 54 -24.58 -10.97 -9.47
N ARG A 55 -25.06 -11.50 -10.59
CA ARG A 55 -26.42 -12.07 -10.67
C ARG A 55 -26.49 -13.45 -9.99
N LEU A 56 -25.44 -14.24 -10.13
CA LEU A 56 -25.40 -15.63 -9.68
C LEU A 56 -24.94 -15.80 -8.23
N HIS A 57 -24.50 -14.75 -7.54
CA HIS A 57 -23.94 -14.87 -6.19
C HIS A 57 -24.87 -15.56 -5.17
N CYS A 58 -26.20 -15.46 -5.32
CA CYS A 58 -27.18 -16.17 -4.49
C CYS A 58 -27.46 -17.63 -4.91
N HIS A 59 -26.84 -18.14 -5.97
CA HIS A 59 -27.12 -19.45 -6.56
C HIS A 59 -25.86 -20.32 -6.63
N PRO A 60 -25.43 -20.95 -5.53
CA PRO A 60 -24.10 -21.59 -5.42
C PRO A 60 -23.78 -22.56 -6.56
N MET A 61 -24.71 -23.45 -6.92
CA MET A 61 -24.48 -24.45 -8.00
C MET A 61 -24.31 -23.81 -9.38
N ARG A 62 -25.08 -22.76 -9.68
CA ARG A 62 -24.97 -22.04 -10.96
C ARG A 62 -23.72 -21.18 -10.97
N PHE A 63 -23.39 -20.56 -9.84
CA PHE A 63 -22.18 -19.78 -9.64
C PHE A 63 -20.93 -20.63 -9.91
N GLU A 64 -20.80 -21.78 -9.26
CA GLU A 64 -19.65 -22.68 -9.43
C GLU A 64 -19.51 -23.18 -10.87
N ARG A 65 -20.64 -23.52 -11.52
CA ARG A 65 -20.64 -23.90 -12.94
C ARG A 65 -20.14 -22.75 -13.82
N PHE A 66 -20.61 -21.53 -13.55
CA PHE A 66 -20.22 -20.35 -14.32
C PHE A 66 -18.74 -20.01 -14.13
N MET A 67 -18.22 -20.09 -12.91
CA MET A 67 -16.79 -19.94 -12.61
C MET A 67 -15.93 -20.89 -13.45
N LYS A 68 -16.30 -22.19 -13.48
CA LYS A 68 -15.54 -23.22 -14.21
C LYS A 68 -15.60 -23.10 -15.73
N THR A 69 -16.66 -22.51 -16.27
CA THR A 69 -16.91 -22.48 -17.72
C THR A 69 -16.53 -21.14 -18.36
N HIS A 70 -16.76 -20.02 -17.68
CA HIS A 70 -16.55 -18.68 -18.22
C HIS A 70 -15.32 -17.98 -17.62
N VAL A 71 -15.12 -18.07 -16.29
CA VAL A 71 -14.01 -17.36 -15.63
C VAL A 71 -12.66 -18.01 -15.93
N SER A 72 -12.61 -19.35 -15.97
CA SER A 72 -11.39 -20.13 -16.30
C SER A 72 -10.84 -19.89 -17.72
N ARG A 73 -11.66 -19.33 -18.62
CA ARG A 73 -11.30 -19.04 -20.01
C ARG A 73 -11.02 -17.55 -20.23
N LEU A 74 -11.17 -16.75 -19.19
CA LEU A 74 -11.07 -15.31 -19.27
C LEU A 74 -9.61 -14.91 -19.50
N LEU A 75 -9.38 -13.94 -20.37
CA LEU A 75 -8.03 -13.44 -20.62
C LEU A 75 -7.47 -12.79 -19.36
N LYS A 76 -6.14 -12.86 -19.20
CA LYS A 76 -5.41 -12.20 -18.09
C LYS A 76 -5.84 -10.74 -17.86
N SER A 77 -6.00 -9.96 -18.93
CA SER A 77 -6.41 -8.55 -18.84
C SER A 77 -7.80 -8.40 -18.25
N ASP A 78 -8.75 -9.22 -18.72
CA ASP A 78 -10.15 -9.18 -18.29
C ASP A 78 -10.30 -9.71 -16.86
N LEU A 79 -9.63 -10.81 -16.50
CA LEU A 79 -9.71 -11.34 -15.13
C LEU A 79 -9.21 -10.34 -14.09
N VAL A 80 -8.08 -9.68 -14.37
CA VAL A 80 -7.55 -8.63 -13.49
C VAL A 80 -8.50 -7.42 -13.44
N ALA A 81 -9.10 -7.03 -14.57
CA ALA A 81 -10.04 -5.92 -14.62
C ALA A 81 -11.34 -6.22 -13.83
N VAL A 82 -11.87 -7.45 -13.91
CA VAL A 82 -13.04 -7.88 -13.14
C VAL A 82 -12.72 -7.87 -11.64
N LEU A 83 -11.56 -8.40 -11.23
CA LEU A 83 -11.14 -8.36 -9.83
C LEU A 83 -11.03 -6.92 -9.33
N ALA A 84 -10.36 -6.04 -10.07
CA ALA A 84 -10.24 -4.63 -9.71
C ALA A 84 -11.62 -3.95 -9.60
N GLU A 85 -12.56 -4.28 -10.49
CA GLU A 85 -13.91 -3.73 -10.48
C GLU A 85 -14.75 -4.24 -9.29
N PHE A 86 -14.52 -5.48 -8.83
CA PHE A 86 -15.14 -5.99 -7.60
C PHE A 86 -14.53 -5.37 -6.35
N GLN A 87 -13.21 -5.18 -6.33
CA GLN A 87 -12.52 -4.48 -5.23
C GLN A 87 -12.98 -3.03 -5.12
N ARG A 88 -13.14 -2.33 -6.26
CA ARG A 88 -13.66 -0.96 -6.31
C ARG A 88 -15.09 -0.85 -5.77
N GLN A 89 -15.91 -1.87 -6.01
CA GLN A 89 -17.29 -1.94 -5.53
C GLN A 89 -17.44 -2.56 -4.14
N ASN A 90 -16.33 -2.88 -3.46
CA ASN A 90 -16.36 -3.52 -2.15
C ASN A 90 -17.10 -4.87 -2.12
N LEU A 91 -17.13 -5.60 -3.24
CA LEU A 91 -17.72 -6.93 -3.32
C LEU A 91 -16.73 -7.98 -2.79
N VAL A 92 -16.52 -7.99 -1.48
CA VAL A 92 -15.48 -8.79 -0.79
C VAL A 92 -15.55 -10.27 -1.18
N SER A 93 -16.72 -10.90 -1.06
CA SER A 93 -16.87 -12.35 -1.32
C SER A 93 -16.50 -12.71 -2.76
N LEU A 94 -16.91 -11.91 -3.74
CA LEU A 94 -16.56 -12.14 -5.14
C LEU A 94 -15.07 -11.85 -5.40
N SER A 95 -14.51 -10.83 -4.76
CA SER A 95 -13.09 -10.48 -4.87
C SER A 95 -12.20 -11.61 -4.36
N LEU A 96 -12.52 -12.20 -3.20
CA LEU A 96 -11.78 -13.34 -2.63
C LEU A 96 -11.84 -14.58 -3.55
N LYS A 97 -13.01 -14.86 -4.13
CA LYS A 97 -13.14 -15.96 -5.11
C LYS A 97 -12.28 -15.73 -6.34
N LEU A 98 -12.21 -14.50 -6.86
CA LEU A 98 -11.35 -14.19 -8.00
C LEU A 98 -9.87 -14.12 -7.63
N TYR A 99 -9.54 -13.71 -6.41
CA TYR A 99 -8.18 -13.78 -5.86
C TYR A 99 -7.64 -15.21 -5.90
N ASP A 100 -8.43 -16.20 -5.46
CA ASP A 100 -8.05 -17.61 -5.52
C ASP A 100 -7.88 -18.12 -6.97
N VAL A 101 -8.71 -17.65 -7.90
CA VAL A 101 -8.60 -18.00 -9.32
C VAL A 101 -7.31 -17.42 -9.89
N VAL A 102 -7.05 -16.13 -9.68
CA VAL A 102 -5.85 -15.43 -10.15
C VAL A 102 -4.59 -16.15 -9.67
N ARG A 103 -4.50 -16.53 -8.39
CA ARG A 103 -3.31 -17.20 -7.84
C ARG A 103 -3.04 -18.59 -8.44
N LYS A 104 -4.05 -19.21 -9.07
CA LYS A 104 -3.94 -20.52 -9.74
C LYS A 104 -3.61 -20.41 -11.24
N GLU A 105 -3.60 -19.20 -11.79
CA GLU A 105 -3.32 -18.98 -13.21
C GLU A 105 -1.84 -19.19 -13.55
N ILE A 106 -1.55 -19.77 -14.72
CA ILE A 106 -0.17 -20.07 -15.17
C ILE A 106 0.69 -18.79 -15.28
N TRP A 107 0.05 -17.67 -15.64
CA TRP A 107 0.69 -16.37 -15.79
C TRP A 107 0.83 -15.59 -14.48
N TYR A 108 0.29 -16.11 -13.37
CA TYR A 108 0.38 -15.47 -12.06
C TYR A 108 1.84 -15.38 -11.61
N ARG A 109 2.21 -14.20 -11.13
CA ARG A 109 3.48 -13.96 -10.46
C ARG A 109 3.16 -13.13 -9.22
N PRO A 110 3.63 -13.55 -8.02
CA PRO A 110 3.43 -12.78 -6.80
C PRO A 110 3.91 -11.34 -6.99
N ASP A 111 3.10 -10.38 -6.57
CA ASP A 111 3.35 -8.95 -6.79
C ASP A 111 2.81 -8.12 -5.63
N MET A 112 3.59 -7.15 -5.16
CA MET A 112 3.23 -6.27 -4.04
C MET A 112 1.90 -5.54 -4.26
N PHE A 113 1.62 -5.02 -5.46
CA PHE A 113 0.40 -4.25 -5.72
C PHE A 113 -0.85 -5.12 -5.67
N PHE A 114 -0.73 -6.38 -6.11
CA PHE A 114 -1.84 -7.35 -6.01
C PHE A 114 -2.28 -7.54 -4.56
N TYR A 115 -1.33 -7.79 -3.66
CA TYR A 115 -1.59 -7.96 -2.24
C TYR A 115 -2.04 -6.66 -1.56
N ARG A 116 -1.38 -5.54 -1.87
CA ARG A 116 -1.76 -4.21 -1.37
C ARG A 116 -3.22 -3.92 -1.69
N ASP A 117 -3.66 -4.10 -2.93
CA ASP A 117 -5.03 -3.77 -3.34
C ASP A 117 -6.08 -4.67 -2.65
N MET A 118 -5.77 -5.95 -2.44
CA MET A 118 -6.60 -6.85 -1.64
C MET A 118 -6.71 -6.37 -0.19
N LEU A 119 -5.58 -6.09 0.47
CA LEU A 119 -5.56 -5.63 1.86
C LEU A 119 -6.24 -4.27 2.04
N MET A 120 -6.05 -3.33 1.12
CA MET A 120 -6.74 -2.03 1.12
C MET A 120 -8.27 -2.19 1.00
N MET A 121 -8.73 -3.13 0.18
CA MET A 121 -10.16 -3.44 0.07
C MET A 121 -10.69 -4.10 1.35
N LEU A 122 -9.95 -5.03 1.93
CA LEU A 122 -10.34 -5.72 3.17
C LEU A 122 -10.38 -4.77 4.37
N ALA A 123 -9.41 -3.86 4.49
CA ALA A 123 -9.36 -2.81 5.51
C ALA A 123 -10.64 -1.96 5.48
N ARG A 124 -10.97 -1.38 4.30
CA ARG A 124 -12.18 -0.55 4.11
C ARG A 124 -13.49 -1.28 4.42
N ASN A 125 -13.50 -2.61 4.30
CA ASN A 125 -14.66 -3.46 4.58
C ASN A 125 -14.61 -4.12 5.96
N LYS A 126 -13.61 -3.80 6.78
CA LYS A 126 -13.39 -4.32 8.13
C LYS A 126 -13.33 -5.86 8.19
N LYS A 127 -12.67 -6.45 7.18
CA LYS A 127 -12.52 -7.90 7.01
C LYS A 127 -11.16 -8.37 7.53
N VAL A 128 -11.03 -8.36 8.86
CA VAL A 128 -9.76 -8.62 9.57
C VAL A 128 -9.28 -10.04 9.36
N ASP A 129 -10.15 -11.04 9.52
CA ASP A 129 -9.77 -12.45 9.37
C ASP A 129 -9.27 -12.75 7.97
N GLU A 130 -9.99 -12.27 6.95
CA GLU A 130 -9.57 -12.44 5.56
C GLU A 130 -8.30 -11.64 5.24
N ALA A 131 -8.09 -10.47 5.86
CA ALA A 131 -6.85 -9.72 5.71
C ALA A 131 -5.65 -10.48 6.29
N ARG A 132 -5.81 -11.17 7.41
CA ARG A 132 -4.77 -12.03 8.00
C ARG A 132 -4.42 -13.21 7.08
N VAL A 133 -5.42 -13.82 6.44
CA VAL A 133 -5.19 -14.87 5.43
C VAL A 133 -4.38 -14.33 4.26
N VAL A 134 -4.79 -13.20 3.68
CA VAL A 134 -4.08 -12.56 2.56
C VAL A 134 -2.65 -12.14 2.95
N TRP A 135 -2.43 -11.73 4.20
CA TRP A 135 -1.09 -11.42 4.69
C TRP A 135 -0.20 -12.66 4.80
N ASN A 136 -0.75 -13.76 5.31
CA ASN A 136 -0.02 -15.03 5.39
C ASN A 136 0.33 -15.57 3.99
N ASP A 137 -0.57 -15.41 3.03
CA ASP A 137 -0.29 -15.70 1.62
C ASP A 137 0.86 -14.86 1.06
N LEU A 138 0.86 -13.54 1.32
CA LEU A 138 1.95 -12.63 0.95
C LEU A 138 3.29 -13.10 1.51
N LYS A 139 3.33 -13.48 2.79
CA LYS A 139 4.55 -13.99 3.43
C LYS A 139 4.98 -15.34 2.85
N GLY A 140 4.02 -16.24 2.62
CA GLY A 140 4.27 -17.56 2.03
C GLY A 140 4.77 -17.50 0.58
N GLU A 141 4.41 -16.45 -0.15
CA GLU A 141 4.92 -16.16 -1.50
C GLU A 141 6.13 -15.22 -1.51
N GLU A 142 6.72 -14.93 -0.34
CA GLU A 142 7.92 -14.11 -0.15
C GLU A 142 7.81 -12.70 -0.78
N VAL A 143 6.59 -12.15 -0.83
CA VAL A 143 6.36 -10.79 -1.33
C VAL A 143 6.66 -9.79 -0.22
N HIS A 144 7.53 -8.83 -0.53
CA HIS A 144 7.95 -7.79 0.39
C HIS A 144 7.27 -6.46 0.03
N PHE A 145 6.81 -5.75 1.06
CA PHE A 145 6.31 -4.40 0.91
C PHE A 145 7.41 -3.38 1.11
N ASP A 146 7.40 -2.34 0.28
CA ASP A 146 8.19 -1.15 0.53
C ASP A 146 7.58 -0.32 1.68
N GLN A 147 8.41 0.58 2.23
CA GLN A 147 8.03 1.44 3.35
C GLN A 147 6.79 2.32 3.04
N HIS A 148 6.60 2.72 1.77
CA HIS A 148 5.43 3.48 1.35
C HIS A 148 4.14 2.65 1.40
N THR A 149 4.19 1.41 0.95
CA THR A 149 3.07 0.47 0.96
C THR A 149 2.64 0.14 2.38
N PHE A 150 3.59 -0.04 3.30
CA PHE A 150 3.28 -0.15 4.72
C PHE A 150 2.54 1.09 5.24
N GLY A 151 3.05 2.30 4.95
CA GLY A 151 2.39 3.56 5.35
C GLY A 151 0.96 3.68 4.83
N ASP A 152 0.72 3.32 3.56
CA ASP A 152 -0.61 3.30 2.95
C ASP A 152 -1.56 2.32 3.67
N LEU A 153 -1.09 1.10 3.95
CA LEU A 153 -1.89 0.07 4.61
C LEU A 153 -2.22 0.45 6.04
N ILE A 154 -1.23 0.87 6.83
CA ILE A 154 -1.43 1.31 8.21
C ILE A 154 -2.45 2.44 8.24
N ARG A 155 -2.33 3.43 7.34
CA ARG A 155 -3.32 4.51 7.21
C ARG A 155 -4.72 3.98 6.88
N ALA A 156 -4.84 3.06 5.94
CA ALA A 156 -6.14 2.51 5.55
C ALA A 156 -6.83 1.74 6.69
N PHE A 157 -6.08 0.99 7.50
CA PHE A 157 -6.63 0.32 8.69
C PHE A 157 -7.03 1.34 9.77
N LEU A 158 -6.23 2.39 10.00
CA LEU A 158 -6.59 3.48 10.92
C LEU A 158 -7.87 4.21 10.49
N ASP A 159 -7.96 4.58 9.21
CA ASP A 159 -9.15 5.24 8.63
C ASP A 159 -10.40 4.33 8.69
N SER A 160 -10.20 3.01 8.76
CA SER A 160 -11.28 2.02 8.90
C SER A 160 -11.64 1.75 10.37
N GLY A 161 -11.00 2.42 11.33
CA GLY A 161 -11.21 2.23 12.77
C GLY A 161 -10.65 0.91 13.30
N LEU A 162 -9.55 0.42 12.73
CA LEU A 162 -8.87 -0.82 13.11
C LEU A 162 -7.43 -0.53 13.60
N PRO A 163 -7.28 0.17 14.73
CA PRO A 163 -5.96 0.61 15.21
C PRO A 163 -5.05 -0.54 15.62
N ASP A 164 -5.59 -1.62 16.18
CA ASP A 164 -4.79 -2.78 16.59
C ASP A 164 -4.14 -3.47 15.39
N GLU A 165 -4.89 -3.63 14.31
CA GLU A 165 -4.37 -4.21 13.07
C GLU A 165 -3.37 -3.28 12.39
N ALA A 166 -3.64 -1.96 12.42
CA ALA A 166 -2.70 -0.96 11.92
C ALA A 166 -1.36 -1.02 12.69
N MET A 167 -1.41 -1.15 14.02
CA MET A 167 -0.21 -1.24 14.84
C MET A 167 0.50 -2.58 14.70
N TRP A 168 -0.22 -3.67 14.41
CA TRP A 168 0.40 -4.93 14.02
C TRP A 168 1.18 -4.80 12.70
N ILE A 169 0.57 -4.19 11.66
CA ILE A 169 1.26 -3.91 10.38
C ILE A 169 2.44 -2.96 10.59
N TYR A 170 2.34 -1.98 11.50
CA TYR A 170 3.44 -1.10 11.85
C TYR A 170 4.64 -1.86 12.44
N ASN A 171 4.39 -2.86 13.30
CA ASN A 171 5.47 -3.70 13.81
C ASN A 171 6.11 -4.53 12.68
N GLU A 172 5.33 -5.03 11.73
CA GLU A 172 5.86 -5.70 10.53
C GLU A 172 6.69 -4.75 9.65
N MET A 173 6.31 -3.47 9.55
CA MET A 173 7.09 -2.44 8.84
C MET A 173 8.45 -2.22 9.51
N ARG A 174 8.49 -2.21 10.85
CA ARG A 174 9.73 -2.02 11.63
C ARG A 174 10.70 -3.18 11.53
N THR A 175 10.20 -4.40 11.34
CA THR A 175 11.03 -5.59 11.15
C THR A 175 11.40 -5.84 9.70
N SER A 176 10.90 -5.00 8.77
CA SER A 176 11.27 -5.06 7.36
C SER A 176 12.78 -4.83 7.17
N PRO A 177 13.43 -5.55 6.24
CA PRO A 177 14.83 -5.32 5.91
C PRO A 177 15.07 -3.98 5.19
N ASP A 178 14.01 -3.36 4.65
CA ASP A 178 14.12 -2.08 3.95
C ASP A 178 14.42 -0.95 4.93
N ARG A 179 15.32 -0.04 4.52
CA ARG A 179 15.70 1.13 5.31
C ARG A 179 14.44 1.96 5.66
N PRO A 180 14.22 2.31 6.94
CA PRO A 180 13.11 3.16 7.34
C PRO A 180 13.08 4.48 6.57
N LEU A 181 11.88 4.91 6.18
CA LEU A 181 11.64 6.20 5.53
C LEU A 181 10.79 7.09 6.43
N SER A 182 11.11 8.38 6.49
CA SER A 182 10.39 9.32 7.36
C SER A 182 8.98 9.68 6.87
N LEU A 183 8.72 9.60 5.56
CA LEU A 183 7.43 9.97 4.98
C LEU A 183 6.26 9.07 5.44
N PRO A 184 6.36 7.72 5.41
CA PRO A 184 5.34 6.84 5.98
C PRO A 184 4.95 7.20 7.43
N TYR A 185 5.92 7.52 8.29
CA TYR A 185 5.65 7.91 9.67
C TYR A 185 4.77 9.15 9.77
N ARG A 186 4.92 10.14 8.89
CA ARG A 186 4.02 11.32 8.88
C ARG A 186 2.57 10.94 8.62
N VAL A 187 2.35 10.01 7.69
CA VAL A 187 1.01 9.53 7.34
C VAL A 187 0.41 8.73 8.51
N ILE A 188 1.22 7.87 9.14
CA ILE A 188 0.84 7.06 10.31
C ILE A 188 0.51 7.95 11.50
N LEU A 189 1.38 8.90 11.85
CA LEU A 189 1.16 9.85 12.96
C LEU A 189 -0.08 10.72 12.75
N LYS A 190 -0.41 11.06 11.50
CA LYS A 190 -1.69 11.71 11.17
C LYS A 190 -2.89 10.78 11.37
N GLY A 191 -2.75 9.49 11.12
CA GLY A 191 -3.81 8.49 11.33
C GLY A 191 -4.05 8.18 12.79
N LEU A 192 -3.01 8.34 13.61
CA LEU A 192 -3.04 8.07 15.04
C LEU A 192 -3.50 9.25 15.89
N ILE A 193 -3.94 10.37 15.29
CA ILE A 193 -4.48 11.51 16.05
C ILE A 193 -5.57 11.06 17.06
N PRO A 194 -6.54 10.20 16.69
CA PRO A 194 -7.55 9.70 17.65
C PRO A 194 -7.02 8.69 18.68
N TYR A 195 -5.75 8.28 18.59
CA TYR A 195 -5.15 7.19 19.36
C TYR A 195 -3.83 7.65 20.03
N PRO A 196 -3.90 8.53 21.05
CA PRO A 196 -2.73 9.25 21.57
C PRO A 196 -1.62 8.33 22.12
N GLU A 197 -1.97 7.24 22.80
CA GLU A 197 -0.99 6.29 23.33
C GLU A 197 -0.17 5.61 22.23
N MET A 198 -0.85 5.18 21.16
CA MET A 198 -0.19 4.57 20.00
C MET A 198 0.60 5.61 19.21
N ARG A 199 0.09 6.84 19.13
CA ARG A 199 0.75 7.97 18.46
C ARG A 199 2.08 8.30 19.13
N GLU A 200 2.09 8.38 20.45
CA GLU A 200 3.31 8.70 21.22
C GLU A 200 4.38 7.63 21.02
N LYS A 201 4.00 6.34 21.08
CA LYS A 201 4.91 5.24 20.76
C LYS A 201 5.57 5.39 19.39
N VAL A 202 4.80 5.77 18.36
CA VAL A 202 5.34 5.96 17.00
C VAL A 202 6.24 7.21 16.91
N LYS A 203 5.99 8.25 17.72
CA LYS A 203 6.89 9.41 17.82
C LYS A 203 8.23 9.03 18.44
N ASP A 204 8.22 8.28 19.54
CA ASP A 204 9.44 7.80 20.20
C ASP A 204 10.28 6.96 19.22
N ASP A 205 9.64 5.99 18.57
CA ASP A 205 10.28 5.16 17.54
C ASP A 205 10.85 6.02 16.38
N PHE A 206 10.18 7.11 15.99
CA PHE A 206 10.65 8.00 14.94
C PHE A 206 11.91 8.76 15.36
N VAL A 207 11.96 9.28 16.58
CA VAL A 207 13.14 10.00 17.10
C VAL A 207 14.35 9.07 17.15
N ASP A 208 14.16 7.83 17.60
CA ASP A 208 15.22 6.83 17.64
C ASP A 208 15.79 6.52 16.24
N LEU A 209 14.93 6.46 15.23
CA LEU A 209 15.32 6.16 13.85
C LEU A 209 15.86 7.38 13.07
N PHE A 210 15.42 8.58 13.43
CA PHE A 210 15.73 9.83 12.73
C PHE A 210 16.09 10.95 13.71
N PRO A 211 17.22 10.84 14.45
CA PRO A 211 17.57 11.76 15.54
C PRO A 211 17.77 13.22 15.07
N ASP A 212 18.13 13.42 13.81
CA ASP A 212 18.34 14.75 13.21
C ASP A 212 17.07 15.34 12.57
N MET A 213 15.92 14.66 12.67
CA MET A 213 14.66 15.09 12.04
C MET A 213 13.62 15.51 13.08
N PHE A 214 12.96 16.64 12.83
CA PHE A 214 11.80 17.04 13.61
C PHE A 214 10.63 16.07 13.39
N VAL A 215 10.05 15.59 14.50
CA VAL A 215 8.83 14.79 14.51
C VAL A 215 7.68 15.61 13.92
N TYR A 216 6.90 15.00 13.04
CA TYR A 216 5.67 15.61 12.55
C TYR A 216 4.57 15.53 13.62
N ASP A 217 4.21 16.67 14.19
CA ASP A 217 3.21 16.78 15.25
C ASP A 217 2.16 17.85 14.95
N PRO A 218 1.19 17.58 14.05
CA PRO A 218 0.11 18.52 13.79
C PRO A 218 -0.81 18.63 15.01
N PRO A 219 -1.24 19.85 15.39
CA PRO A 219 -2.26 20.08 16.42
C PRO A 219 -3.53 19.27 16.19
N GLU A 220 -4.13 18.76 17.28
CA GLU A 220 -5.37 17.98 17.27
C GLU A 220 -6.56 18.80 16.71
N ASP A 221 -6.57 20.11 16.98
CA ASP A 221 -7.67 21.04 16.69
C ASP A 221 -7.72 21.56 15.24
N LEU A 222 -6.76 21.21 14.39
CA LEU A 222 -6.75 21.68 12.99
C LEU A 222 -7.74 20.94 12.08
N PHE A 223 -8.43 19.92 12.60
CA PHE A 223 -9.29 19.04 11.79
C PHE A 223 -10.69 18.82 12.37
N SER A 224 -11.06 19.53 13.45
CA SER A 224 -12.38 19.47 14.09
C SER A 224 -13.45 20.32 13.38
N ASP A 225 -13.10 21.08 12.33
CA ASP A 225 -13.96 22.13 11.75
C ASP A 225 -14.61 21.79 10.39
N GLU A 226 -14.83 20.51 10.08
CA GLU A 226 -15.77 20.11 9.02
C GLU A 226 -16.89 19.25 9.61
N GLY A 227 -17.91 19.89 10.18
CA GLY A 227 -19.09 19.14 10.61
C GLY A 227 -20.24 19.86 11.31
N HIS A 228 -20.15 21.14 11.67
CA HIS A 228 -21.30 21.83 12.30
C HIS A 228 -21.45 23.27 11.82
N SER A 229 -22.20 23.46 10.72
CA SER A 229 -23.05 24.65 10.61
C SER A 229 -24.48 24.18 10.36
N VAL A 230 -25.25 24.23 11.45
CA VAL A 230 -26.70 24.26 11.45
C VAL A 230 -27.10 25.63 10.90
N THR A 231 -27.99 25.66 9.91
CA THR A 231 -29.01 26.70 9.85
C THR A 231 -30.33 26.01 9.60
N ASP A 232 -31.05 25.77 10.69
CA ASP A 232 -32.50 25.75 10.68
C ASP A 232 -32.97 27.01 9.95
N PHE A 233 -33.71 26.83 8.87
CA PHE A 233 -34.65 27.82 8.39
C PHE A 233 -36.03 27.29 8.74
N GLU A 234 -36.62 27.94 9.76
CA GLU A 234 -38.05 28.02 9.96
C GLU A 234 -38.71 28.51 8.66
N GLU A 235 -39.73 27.81 8.18
CA GLU A 235 -40.71 28.37 7.25
C GLU A 235 -42.09 28.26 7.91
N ASP A 236 -42.73 29.43 8.01
CA ASP A 236 -44.12 29.69 8.40
C ASP A 236 -45.16 29.01 7.48
#